data_AF-A0A5C6CE79-F1
#
_entry.id   AF-A0A5C6CE79-F1
#
_cell.length_a   1.000
_cell.length_b   1.000
_cell.length_c   1.000
_cell.angle_alpha   90.00
_cell.angle_beta   90.00
_cell.angle_gamma   90.00
#
_symmetry.space_group_name_H-M   'P 1'
#
loop_
_entity.id
_entity.type
_entity.pdbx_description
1 polymer ?
#
loop_
_entity_poly.entity_id
_entity_poly.type
_entity_poly.pdbx_seq_one_letter_code
_entity_poly.pdbx_strand_id
1 'polypeptide(L)'
;MKAAISLGTFGLGVICVALSLIWGLIFPATNQWGPEKAAALSSLSDEVHKLMFQAVAAEENPRSYKGGDPAEVQAEYREKKAKLAEMQQELESIKDSPQTSASYLRWTGIALVVVGAVAVKVLGEG
;
A
#
# COMPACT_ATOMS: atom_id res chain seq x y z
N MET A 1 20.32 -20.97 -31.11
CA MET A 1 20.43 -20.31 -29.79
C MET A 1 19.34 -19.28 -29.51
N LYS A 2 18.92 -18.44 -30.48
CA LYS A 2 17.83 -17.45 -30.28
C LYS A 2 16.46 -18.05 -29.90
N ALA A 3 16.10 -19.20 -30.47
CA ALA A 3 14.84 -19.90 -30.18
C ALA A 3 14.77 -20.54 -28.77
N ALA A 4 15.92 -20.89 -28.17
CA ALA A 4 15.95 -21.45 -26.81
C ALA A 4 15.65 -20.39 -25.74
N ILE A 5 16.07 -19.14 -26.01
CA ILE A 5 15.83 -18.00 -25.12
C ILE A 5 14.35 -17.61 -25.15
N SER A 6 13.70 -17.63 -26.32
CA SER A 6 12.28 -17.27 -26.46
C SER A 6 11.32 -18.32 -25.89
N LEU A 7 11.66 -19.61 -26.00
CA LEU A 7 10.86 -20.67 -25.35
C LEU A 7 10.99 -20.61 -23.82
N GLY A 8 12.19 -20.29 -23.32
CA GLY A 8 12.46 -20.14 -21.89
C GLY A 8 11.70 -18.97 -21.26
N THR A 9 11.68 -17.80 -21.92
CA THR A 9 10.94 -16.63 -21.42
C THR A 9 9.43 -16.83 -21.43
N PHE A 10 8.90 -17.53 -22.44
CA PHE A 10 7.48 -17.89 -22.49
C PHE A 10 7.09 -18.84 -21.34
N GLY A 11 7.83 -19.94 -21.16
CA GLY A 11 7.56 -20.91 -20.09
C GLY A 11 7.66 -20.30 -18.69
N LEU A 12 8.65 -19.45 -18.47
CA LEU A 12 8.82 -18.72 -17.21
C LEU A 12 7.68 -17.74 -16.96
N GLY A 13 7.20 -17.06 -18.01
CA GLY A 13 6.01 -16.20 -17.94
C GLY A 13 4.74 -16.97 -17.54
N VAL A 14 4.50 -18.15 -18.12
CA VAL A 14 3.34 -19.00 -17.78
C VAL A 14 3.40 -19.45 -16.32
N ILE A 15 4.57 -19.85 -15.83
CA ILE A 15 4.77 -20.26 -14.43
C ILE A 15 4.52 -19.09 -13.48
N CYS A 16 5.02 -17.89 -13.79
CA CYS A 16 4.76 -16.69 -12.98
C CYS A 16 3.27 -16.36 -12.90
N VAL A 17 2.54 -16.48 -14.01
CA VAL A 17 1.07 -16.26 -14.04
C VAL A 17 0.33 -17.31 -13.23
N ALA A 18 0.70 -18.59 -13.35
CA ALA A 18 0.10 -19.68 -12.59
C ALA A 18 0.33 -19.52 -11.08
N LEU A 19 1.55 -19.17 -10.66
CA LEU A 19 1.88 -18.90 -9.26
C LEU A 19 1.10 -17.69 -8.73
N SER A 20 0.93 -16.62 -9.51
CA SER A 20 0.12 -15.47 -9.13
C SER A 20 -1.36 -15.83 -8.90
N LEU A 21 -1.93 -16.69 -9.74
CA LEU A 21 -3.32 -17.15 -9.60
C LEU A 21 -3.52 -18.02 -8.35
N ILE A 22 -2.62 -18.97 -8.11
CA ILE A 22 -2.65 -19.81 -6.91
C ILE A 22 -2.53 -18.94 -5.65
N TRP A 23 -1.68 -17.92 -5.69
CA TRP A 23 -1.49 -17.00 -4.58
C TRP A 23 -2.74 -16.17 -4.28
N GLY A 24 -3.43 -15.67 -5.30
CA GLY A 24 -4.71 -14.96 -5.14
C GLY A 24 -5.85 -15.84 -4.63
N LEU A 25 -5.78 -17.16 -4.84
CA LEU A 25 -6.74 -18.14 -4.32
C LEU A 25 -6.51 -18.45 -2.83
N ILE A 26 -5.25 -18.46 -2.37
CA ILE A 26 -4.89 -18.71 -0.97
C ILE A 26 -5.12 -17.46 -0.11
N PHE A 27 -4.95 -16.26 -0.68
CA PHE A 27 -5.16 -14.97 0.01
C PHE A 27 -6.26 -14.15 -0.67
N PRO A 28 -7.55 -14.36 -0.31
CA PRO A 28 -8.65 -13.61 -0.90
C PRO A 28 -8.54 -12.13 -0.55
N ALA A 29 -8.94 -11.26 -1.48
CA ALA A 29 -8.95 -9.82 -1.31
C ALA A 29 -10.04 -9.41 -0.31
N THR A 30 -9.76 -9.49 0.99
CA THR A 30 -10.56 -8.76 1.97
C THR A 30 -10.19 -7.30 1.84
N ASN A 31 -10.90 -6.60 0.96
CA ASN A 31 -10.73 -5.17 0.72
C ASN A 31 -11.28 -4.39 1.93
N GLN A 32 -10.58 -4.45 3.07
CA GLN A 32 -10.97 -3.78 4.30
C GLN A 32 -10.61 -2.28 4.28
N TRP A 33 -9.75 -1.86 3.34
CA TRP A 33 -9.30 -0.47 3.19
C TRP A 33 -10.01 0.21 2.02
N GLY A 34 -11.23 0.68 2.29
CA GLY A 34 -12.03 1.44 1.32
C GLY A 34 -11.64 2.92 1.22
N PRO A 35 -12.18 3.65 0.23
CA PRO A 35 -11.97 5.10 0.09
C PRO A 35 -12.45 5.88 1.33
N GLU A 36 -13.44 5.37 2.05
CA GLU A 36 -13.94 5.95 3.29
C GLU A 36 -12.90 5.89 4.43
N LYS A 37 -12.19 4.77 4.59
CA LYS A 37 -11.10 4.65 5.58
C LYS A 37 -9.92 5.56 5.23
N ALA A 38 -9.60 5.70 3.94
CA ALA A 38 -8.56 6.62 3.49
C ALA A 38 -8.91 8.08 3.80
N ALA A 39 -10.17 8.48 3.58
CA ALA A 39 -10.65 9.81 3.94
C ALA A 39 -10.64 10.04 5.46
N ALA A 40 -11.04 9.03 6.24
CA ALA A 40 -11.00 9.08 7.70
C ALA A 40 -9.57 9.23 8.24
N LEU A 41 -8.60 8.52 7.66
CA LEU A 41 -7.18 8.65 8.01
C LEU A 41 -6.63 10.04 7.69
N SER A 42 -6.97 10.60 6.52
CA SER A 42 -6.58 11.97 6.16
C SER A 42 -7.15 12.99 7.14
N SER A 43 -8.44 12.89 7.47
CA SER A 43 -9.09 13.79 8.44
C SER A 43 -8.45 13.69 9.82
N LEU A 44 -8.17 12.47 10.29
CA LEU A 44 -7.53 12.23 11.58
C LEU A 44 -6.10 12.80 11.61
N SER A 45 -5.36 12.68 10.50
CA SER A 45 -4.03 13.29 10.36
C SER A 45 -4.07 14.80 10.47
N ASP A 46 -5.01 15.46 9.79
CA ASP A 46 -5.16 16.92 9.85
C ASP A 46 -5.53 17.37 11.27
N GLU A 47 -6.40 16.63 11.95
CA GLU A 47 -6.78 16.91 13.35
C GLU A 47 -5.60 16.75 14.30
N VAL A 48 -4.81 15.69 14.16
CA VAL A 48 -3.59 15.47 14.96
C VAL A 48 -2.57 16.58 14.72
N HIS A 49 -2.41 17.04 13.47
CA HIS A 49 -1.52 18.16 13.16
C HIS A 49 -1.97 19.46 13.82
N LYS A 50 -3.27 19.78 13.76
CA LYS A 50 -3.83 20.94 14.45
C LYS A 50 -3.65 20.87 15.96
N LEU A 51 -3.93 19.70 16.55
CA LEU A 51 -3.76 19.46 17.98
C LEU A 51 -2.29 19.51 18.40
N MET A 52 -1.35 19.08 17.54
CA MET A 52 0.08 19.24 17.79
C MET A 52 0.44 20.72 17.97
N PHE A 53 0.01 21.58 17.04
CA PHE A 53 0.28 23.02 17.15
C PHE A 53 -0.37 23.63 18.39
N GLN A 54 -1.59 23.20 18.73
CA GLN A 54 -2.28 23.67 19.94
C GLN A 54 -1.57 23.20 21.22
N ALA A 55 -1.13 21.94 21.27
CA ALA A 55 -0.40 21.38 22.39
C ALA A 55 0.95 22.10 22.59
N VAL A 56 1.70 22.34 21.50
CA VAL A 56 2.98 23.09 21.55
C VAL A 56 2.74 24.54 21.98
N ALA A 57 1.73 25.21 21.43
CA ALA A 57 1.40 26.58 21.80
C ALA A 57 0.94 26.70 23.27
N ALA A 58 0.21 25.70 23.77
CA ALA A 58 -0.24 25.63 25.16
C ALA A 58 0.92 25.32 26.12
N GLU A 59 1.93 24.55 25.68
CA GLU A 59 3.14 24.25 26.45
C GLU A 59 4.12 25.44 26.49
N GLU A 60 4.32 26.14 25.36
CA GLU A 60 5.20 27.31 25.30
C GLU A 60 4.62 28.55 25.98
N ASN A 61 3.30 28.72 25.94
CA ASN A 61 2.62 29.89 26.52
C ASN A 61 1.35 29.52 27.32
N PRO A 62 1.48 28.77 28.43
CA PRO A 62 0.36 28.30 29.22
C PRO A 62 -0.50 29.42 29.83
N ARG A 63 0.08 30.62 30.03
CA ARG A 63 -0.65 31.80 30.55
C ARG A 63 -1.42 32.58 29.48
N SER A 64 -1.06 32.42 28.21
CA SER A 64 -1.62 33.20 27.09
C SER A 64 -2.57 32.37 26.24
N TYR A 65 -2.54 31.04 26.40
CA TYR A 65 -3.40 30.11 25.71
C TYR A 65 -4.85 30.23 26.22
N LYS A 66 -5.74 30.73 25.37
CA LYS A 66 -7.18 30.87 25.66
C LYS A 66 -8.00 29.61 25.29
N GLY A 67 -7.33 28.52 24.88
CA GLY A 67 -7.96 27.38 24.23
C GLY A 67 -8.41 26.21 25.12
N GLY A 68 -8.17 26.26 26.43
CA GLY A 68 -8.48 25.16 27.37
C GLY A 68 -7.31 24.80 28.26
N ASP A 69 -7.44 23.72 29.04
CA ASP A 69 -6.34 23.22 29.88
C ASP A 69 -5.26 22.56 28.98
N PRO A 70 -3.99 23.01 29.00
CA PRO A 70 -2.90 22.39 28.25
C PRO A 70 -2.77 20.88 28.48
N ALA A 71 -3.12 20.39 29.67
CA ALA A 71 -3.07 18.96 29.99
C ALA A 71 -4.11 18.16 29.20
N GLU A 72 -5.32 18.71 29.00
CA GLU A 72 -6.40 18.08 28.24
C GLU A 72 -6.05 18.02 26.74
N VAL A 73 -5.51 19.12 26.18
CA VAL A 73 -5.09 19.18 24.77
C VAL A 73 -3.95 18.18 24.48
N GLN A 74 -3.01 18.02 25.40
CA GLN A 74 -1.96 17.00 25.28
C GLN A 74 -2.50 15.57 25.42
N ALA A 75 -3.54 15.35 26.23
CA ALA A 75 -4.17 14.04 26.36
C ALA A 75 -4.91 13.66 25.08
N GLU A 76 -5.72 14.58 24.52
CA GLU A 76 -6.40 14.38 23.24
C GLU A 76 -5.43 14.18 22.07
N TYR A 77 -4.34 14.94 22.03
CA TYR A 77 -3.28 14.74 21.04
C TYR A 77 -2.69 13.33 21.10
N ARG A 78 -2.40 12.83 22.31
CA ARG A 78 -1.85 11.48 22.51
C ARG A 78 -2.83 10.39 22.09
N GLU A 79 -4.10 10.54 22.43
CA GLU A 79 -5.16 9.59 22.04
C GLU A 79 -5.32 9.54 20.52
N LYS A 80 -5.48 10.68 19.86
CA LYS A 80 -5.67 10.74 18.40
C LYS A 80 -4.41 10.31 17.65
N LYS A 81 -3.22 10.60 18.18
CA LYS A 81 -1.95 10.11 17.62
C LYS A 81 -1.83 8.59 17.70
N ALA A 82 -2.24 7.98 18.82
CA ALA A 82 -2.25 6.52 18.95
C ALA A 82 -3.20 5.87 17.93
N LYS A 83 -4.39 6.43 17.77
CA LYS A 83 -5.39 5.96 16.80
C LYS A 83 -4.91 6.13 15.35
N LEU A 84 -4.20 7.21 15.05
CA LEU A 84 -3.57 7.43 13.75
C LEU A 84 -2.47 6.40 13.48
N ALA A 85 -1.62 6.09 14.47
CA ALA A 85 -0.58 5.09 14.35
C ALA A 85 -1.15 3.69 14.09
N GLU A 86 -2.24 3.32 14.79
CA GLU A 86 -2.97 2.07 14.58
C GLU A 86 -3.51 1.98 13.14
N MET A 87 -4.18 3.04 12.65
CA MET A 87 -4.69 3.07 11.28
C MET A 87 -3.59 3.08 10.22
N GLN A 88 -2.44 3.72 10.47
CA GLN A 88 -1.29 3.68 9.59
C GLN A 88 -0.67 2.27 9.53
N GLN A 89 -0.58 1.60 10.68
CA GLN A 89 -0.08 0.23 10.75
C GLN A 89 -1.01 -0.75 10.03
N GLU A 90 -2.33 -0.57 10.14
CA GLU A 90 -3.30 -1.29 9.30
C GLU A 90 -3.03 -1.05 7.80
N LEU A 91 -2.85 0.21 7.39
CA LEU A 91 -2.58 0.56 5.99
C LEU A 91 -1.26 -0.05 5.49
N GLU A 92 -0.19 0.01 6.27
CA GLU A 92 1.10 -0.61 5.92
C GLU A 92 0.99 -2.12 5.81
N SER A 93 0.28 -2.78 6.74
CA SER A 93 0.05 -4.23 6.68
C SER A 93 -0.73 -4.65 5.43
N ILE A 94 -1.60 -3.77 4.91
CA ILE A 94 -2.36 -3.99 3.68
C ILE A 94 -1.52 -3.66 2.45
N LYS A 95 -0.66 -2.64 2.51
CA LYS A 95 0.23 -2.25 1.41
C LYS A 95 1.30 -3.31 1.15
N ASP A 96 1.93 -3.82 2.21
CA ASP A 96 2.86 -4.96 2.15
C ASP A 96 2.13 -6.31 2.07
N SER A 97 0.82 -6.30 1.85
CA SER A 97 0.07 -7.53 1.72
C SER A 97 0.62 -8.38 0.57
N PRO A 98 0.57 -9.72 0.73
CA PRO A 98 1.01 -10.65 -0.30
C PRO A 98 0.29 -10.45 -1.65
N GLN A 99 -0.86 -9.78 -1.67
CA GLN A 99 -1.61 -9.46 -2.88
C GLN A 99 -0.98 -8.35 -3.72
N THR A 100 -0.42 -7.29 -3.14
CA THR A 100 0.22 -6.20 -3.91
C THR A 100 1.38 -6.77 -4.71
N SER A 101 2.20 -7.60 -4.05
CA SER A 101 3.30 -8.35 -4.67
C SER A 101 2.81 -9.33 -5.74
N ALA A 102 1.71 -10.06 -5.49
CA ALA A 102 1.12 -10.96 -6.49
C ALA A 102 0.55 -10.24 -7.71
N SER A 103 0.05 -9.01 -7.55
CA SER A 103 -0.46 -8.17 -8.64
C SER A 103 0.68 -7.69 -9.55
N TYR A 104 1.78 -7.20 -8.97
CA TYR A 104 3.00 -6.89 -9.73
C TYR A 104 3.53 -8.12 -10.45
N LEU A 105 3.57 -9.29 -9.79
CA LEU A 105 4.01 -10.55 -10.40
C LEU A 105 3.09 -11.00 -11.55
N ARG A 106 1.79 -10.73 -11.45
CA ARG A 106 0.81 -11.05 -12.50
C ARG A 106 1.07 -10.21 -13.75
N TRP A 107 1.23 -8.90 -13.58
CA TRP A 107 1.44 -7.99 -14.70
C TRP A 107 2.81 -8.19 -15.36
N THR A 108 3.85 -8.43 -14.57
CA THR A 108 5.18 -8.77 -15.12
C THR A 108 5.17 -10.13 -15.83
N GLY A 109 4.48 -11.13 -15.28
CA GLY A 109 4.28 -12.43 -15.93
C GLY A 109 3.53 -12.31 -17.27
N ILE A 110 2.43 -11.57 -17.31
CA ILE A 110 1.66 -11.30 -18.55
C ILE A 110 2.55 -10.58 -19.58
N ALA A 111 3.30 -9.56 -19.16
CA ALA A 111 4.20 -8.83 -20.06
C ALA A 111 5.27 -9.76 -20.66
N LEU A 112 5.86 -10.66 -19.86
CA LEU A 112 6.83 -11.65 -20.33
C LEU A 112 6.22 -12.66 -21.32
N VAL A 113 4.99 -13.12 -21.08
CA VAL A 113 4.27 -14.01 -22.00
C VAL A 113 4.02 -13.32 -23.34
N VAL A 114 3.56 -12.06 -23.33
CA VAL A 114 3.31 -11.28 -24.56
C VAL A 114 4.59 -11.05 -25.34
N VAL A 115 5.66 -10.60 -24.68
CA VAL A 115 6.97 -10.38 -25.33
C VAL A 115 7.54 -11.68 -25.89
N GLY A 116 7.45 -12.78 -25.13
CA GLY A 116 7.88 -14.10 -25.58
C GLY A 116 7.11 -14.58 -26.81
N ALA A 117 5.78 -14.43 -26.83
CA ALA A 117 4.94 -14.83 -27.96
C ALA A 117 5.25 -14.02 -29.23
N VAL A 118 5.43 -12.70 -29.10
CA VAL A 118 5.83 -11.84 -30.22
C VAL A 118 7.21 -12.22 -30.74
N ALA A 119 8.18 -12.48 -29.85
CA ALA A 119 9.53 -12.88 -30.24
C ALA A 119 9.55 -14.24 -30.96
N VAL A 120 8.74 -15.21 -30.52
CA VAL A 120 8.59 -16.51 -31.20
C VAL A 120 8.00 -16.32 -32.60
N LYS A 121 6.98 -15.47 -32.75
CA LYS A 121 6.38 -15.18 -34.06
C LYS A 121 7.36 -14.51 -35.02
N VAL A 122 8.05 -13.45 -34.56
CA VAL A 122 9.00 -12.68 -35.39
C VAL A 122 10.23 -13.51 -35.77
N LEU A 123 10.71 -14.40 -34.89
CA LEU A 123 11.83 -15.30 -35.20
C LEU A 123 11.41 -16.53 -36.01
N GLY A 124 10.12 -16.86 -36.06
CA GLY A 124 9.60 -17.97 -36.86
C GLY A 124 9.22 -17.60 -38.29
N GLU A 125 9.00 -16.31 -38.57
CA GLU A 125 8.70 -15.77 -39.91
C GLU A 125 9.94 -15.27 -40.67
N GLY A 126 11.14 -15.35 -40.08
CA GLY A 126 12.41 -14.86 -40.66
C GLY A 126 13.44 -15.93 -41.00
#